data_AF-A0A7X6Q534-F1
#
_entry.id   AF-A0A7X6Q534-F1
#
_cell.length_a   1.000
_cell.length_b   1.000
_cell.length_c   1.000
_cell.angle_alpha   90.00
_cell.angle_beta   90.00
_cell.angle_gamma   90.00
#
_symmetry.space_group_name_H-M   'P 1'
#
loop_
_entity.id
_entity.type
_entity.pdbx_description
1 polymer ?
#
loop_
_entity_poly.entity_id
_entity_poly.type
_entity_poly.pdbx_seq_one_letter_code
_entity_poly.pdbx_strand_id
1 'polypeptide(L)'
;MIARIFLLLLGVGIGGGLTYYHQQAEHLRERDAMLLQFEERVKLESGQAVVNYQAMENLYNEQKAKALLDGALIAQYSREIERLNAEVTRLNGELTFYEEMVPAGPAGAVSLRAFEAQQEGRYINFKLMLSVSGRGIQEPFSGRLQFTAVGEKDGQKQTVELYPEVLPVVDSTEGGSLITSISQGGGDGRGIDLKAARMSPILELNFSRIQRREGLLVIPFGFTPQEITVKVLEGKSVKLSKTIEL
;
A
#
# COMPACT_ATOMS: atom_id res chain seq x y z
N MET A 1 -86.10 -61.17 -58.09
CA MET A 1 -85.01 -61.35 -57.09
C MET A 1 -83.90 -60.29 -57.17
N ILE A 2 -83.59 -59.74 -58.36
CA ILE A 2 -82.46 -58.82 -58.57
C ILE A 2 -82.55 -57.48 -57.78
N ALA A 3 -83.74 -56.90 -57.63
CA ALA A 3 -83.90 -55.60 -56.97
C ALA A 3 -83.53 -55.57 -55.47
N ARG A 4 -83.70 -56.70 -54.75
CA ARG A 4 -83.37 -56.77 -53.31
C ARG A 4 -81.86 -56.88 -53.06
N ILE A 5 -81.13 -57.49 -53.99
CA ILE A 5 -79.67 -57.62 -53.91
C ILE A 5 -78.99 -56.26 -54.12
N PHE A 6 -79.55 -55.45 -55.02
CA PHE A 6 -79.04 -54.11 -55.29
C PHE A 6 -79.16 -53.17 -54.08
N LEU A 7 -80.28 -53.22 -53.36
CA LEU A 7 -80.48 -52.41 -52.15
C LEU A 7 -79.54 -52.79 -51.01
N LEU A 8 -79.24 -54.08 -50.86
CA LEU A 8 -78.32 -54.56 -49.82
C LEU A 8 -76.87 -54.13 -50.11
N LEU A 9 -76.43 -54.24 -51.37
CA LEU A 9 -75.11 -53.75 -51.78
C LEU A 9 -74.95 -52.24 -51.60
N LEU A 10 -76.02 -51.48 -51.84
CA LEU A 10 -76.01 -50.03 -51.70
C LEU A 10 -75.93 -49.60 -50.22
N GLY A 11 -76.62 -50.32 -49.32
CA GLY A 11 -76.52 -50.09 -47.87
C GLY A 11 -75.14 -50.41 -47.29
N VAL A 12 -74.50 -51.49 -47.75
CA VAL A 12 -73.14 -51.87 -47.31
C VAL A 12 -72.09 -50.88 -47.83
N GLY A 13 -72.25 -50.38 -49.06
CA GLY A 13 -71.36 -49.36 -49.62
C GLY A 13 -71.41 -48.04 -48.84
N ILE A 14 -72.60 -47.60 -48.45
CA ILE A 14 -72.77 -46.36 -47.66
C ILE A 14 -72.29 -46.55 -46.22
N GLY A 15 -72.62 -47.68 -45.58
CA GLY A 15 -72.20 -47.99 -44.21
C GLY A 15 -70.67 -48.08 -44.06
N GLY A 16 -70.00 -48.79 -44.97
CA GLY A 16 -68.53 -48.93 -44.95
C GLY A 16 -67.79 -47.63 -45.26
N GLY A 17 -68.35 -46.78 -46.12
CA GLY A 17 -67.78 -45.47 -46.42
C GLY A 17 -67.79 -44.52 -45.21
N LEU A 18 -68.89 -44.51 -44.44
CA LEU A 18 -69.00 -43.67 -43.25
C LEU A 18 -68.06 -44.10 -42.12
N THR A 19 -67.88 -45.42 -41.91
CA THR A 19 -66.96 -45.92 -40.88
C THR A 19 -65.50 -45.69 -41.24
N TYR A 20 -65.13 -45.85 -42.51
CA TYR A 20 -63.78 -45.58 -42.99
C TYR A 20 -63.42 -44.10 -42.85
N TYR A 21 -64.35 -43.20 -43.17
CA TYR A 21 -64.14 -41.76 -43.03
C TYR A 21 -63.99 -41.33 -41.56
N HIS A 22 -64.76 -41.95 -40.65
CA HIS A 22 -64.69 -41.65 -39.22
C HIS A 22 -63.40 -42.19 -38.59
N GLN A 23 -62.93 -43.36 -39.02
CA GLN A 23 -61.70 -43.97 -38.53
C GLN A 23 -60.44 -43.26 -39.08
N GLN A 24 -60.50 -42.77 -40.31
CA GLN A 24 -59.42 -41.95 -40.89
C GLN A 24 -59.28 -40.61 -40.16
N ALA A 25 -60.37 -40.00 -39.71
CA ALA A 25 -60.35 -38.76 -38.94
C ALA A 25 -59.60 -38.90 -37.59
N GLU A 26 -59.56 -40.09 -36.99
CA GLU A 26 -58.80 -40.32 -35.76
C GLU A 26 -57.29 -40.44 -36.02
N HIS A 27 -56.87 -41.09 -37.10
CA HIS A 27 -55.44 -41.16 -37.44
C HIS A 27 -54.84 -39.82 -37.87
N LEU A 28 -55.62 -38.92 -38.48
CA LEU A 28 -55.13 -37.56 -38.75
C LEU A 28 -54.91 -36.78 -37.44
N ARG A 29 -55.81 -36.92 -36.46
CA ARG A 29 -55.66 -36.28 -35.14
C ARG A 29 -54.44 -36.80 -34.39
N GLU A 30 -54.13 -38.09 -34.49
CA GLU A 30 -52.92 -38.67 -33.90
C GLU A 30 -51.64 -38.12 -34.56
N ARG A 31 -51.63 -37.94 -35.88
CA ARG A 31 -50.47 -37.33 -36.58
C ARG A 31 -50.29 -35.86 -36.23
N ASP A 32 -51.37 -35.10 -36.13
CA ASP A 32 -51.31 -33.69 -35.74
C ASP A 32 -50.86 -33.54 -34.28
N ALA A 33 -51.35 -34.39 -33.37
CA ALA A 33 -50.88 -34.44 -32.00
C ALA A 33 -49.38 -34.81 -31.90
N MET A 34 -48.93 -35.75 -32.73
CA MET A 34 -47.51 -36.14 -32.79
C MET A 34 -46.64 -35.01 -33.35
N LEU A 35 -47.10 -34.29 -34.39
CA LEU A 35 -46.38 -33.15 -34.97
C LEU A 35 -46.29 -31.98 -33.99
N LEU A 36 -47.38 -31.67 -33.27
CA LEU A 36 -47.39 -30.64 -32.24
C LEU A 36 -46.41 -30.95 -31.10
N GLN A 37 -46.38 -32.21 -30.65
CA GLN A 37 -45.40 -32.66 -29.65
C GLN A 37 -43.96 -32.57 -30.17
N PHE A 38 -43.74 -32.85 -31.46
CA PHE A 38 -42.42 -32.74 -32.08
C PHE A 38 -41.97 -31.28 -32.17
N GLU A 39 -42.88 -30.38 -32.58
CA GLU A 39 -42.62 -28.95 -32.69
C GLU A 39 -42.36 -28.33 -31.31
N GLU A 40 -43.08 -28.77 -30.28
CA GLU A 40 -42.88 -28.35 -28.90
C GLU A 40 -41.52 -28.83 -28.36
N ARG A 41 -41.13 -30.08 -28.63
CA ARG A 41 -39.78 -30.59 -28.28
C ARG A 41 -38.67 -29.79 -28.98
N VAL A 42 -38.84 -29.49 -30.27
CA VAL A 42 -37.86 -28.68 -31.04
C VAL A 42 -37.81 -27.23 -30.54
N LYS A 43 -38.94 -26.64 -30.14
CA LYS A 43 -38.99 -25.31 -29.50
C LYS A 43 -38.31 -25.29 -28.13
N LEU A 44 -38.45 -26.34 -27.34
CA LEU A 44 -37.80 -26.46 -26.04
C LEU A 44 -36.28 -26.62 -26.18
N GLU A 45 -35.80 -27.46 -27.12
CA GLU A 45 -34.36 -27.58 -27.40
C GLU A 45 -33.75 -26.30 -27.96
N SER A 46 -34.41 -25.65 -28.93
CA SER A 46 -33.93 -24.38 -29.49
C SER A 46 -34.00 -23.24 -28.46
N GLY A 47 -35.01 -23.24 -27.58
CA GLY A 47 -35.10 -22.31 -26.45
C GLY A 47 -33.93 -22.47 -25.49
N GLN A 48 -33.52 -23.69 -25.18
CA GLN A 48 -32.33 -23.96 -24.37
C GLN A 48 -31.03 -23.52 -25.05
N ALA A 49 -30.91 -23.71 -26.37
CA ALA A 49 -29.76 -23.23 -27.12
C ALA A 49 -29.64 -21.69 -27.05
N VAL A 50 -30.75 -20.97 -27.23
CA VAL A 50 -30.78 -19.48 -27.12
C VAL A 50 -30.41 -19.03 -25.70
N VAL A 51 -30.91 -19.69 -24.66
CA VAL A 51 -30.54 -19.40 -23.26
C VAL A 51 -29.04 -19.64 -23.04
N ASN A 52 -28.48 -20.72 -23.59
CA ASN A 52 -27.04 -21.00 -23.51
C ASN A 52 -26.19 -19.95 -24.23
N TYR A 53 -26.60 -19.48 -25.40
CA TYR A 53 -25.91 -18.40 -26.11
C TYR A 53 -25.97 -17.07 -25.35
N GLN A 54 -27.14 -16.73 -24.80
CA GLN A 54 -27.30 -15.52 -23.99
C GLN A 54 -26.48 -15.60 -22.70
N ALA A 55 -26.44 -16.76 -22.03
CA ALA A 55 -25.59 -16.96 -20.85
C ALA A 55 -24.10 -16.81 -21.18
N MET A 56 -23.67 -17.35 -22.33
CA MET A 56 -22.28 -17.22 -22.78
C MET A 56 -21.91 -15.77 -23.12
N GLU A 57 -22.82 -15.03 -23.76
CA GLU A 57 -22.63 -13.62 -24.08
C GLU A 57 -22.57 -12.75 -22.82
N ASN A 58 -23.41 -13.03 -21.83
CA ASN A 58 -23.38 -12.35 -20.53
C ASN A 58 -22.05 -12.58 -19.81
N LEU A 59 -21.54 -13.82 -19.78
CA LEU A 59 -20.23 -14.14 -19.20
C LEU A 59 -19.08 -13.43 -19.94
N TYR A 60 -19.15 -13.39 -21.27
CA TYR A 60 -18.16 -12.68 -22.08
C TYR A 60 -18.18 -11.16 -21.82
N ASN A 61 -19.36 -10.57 -21.75
CA ASN A 61 -19.54 -9.16 -21.45
C ASN A 61 -19.09 -8.80 -20.03
N GLU A 62 -19.32 -9.68 -19.06
CA GLU A 62 -18.84 -9.54 -17.68
C GLU A 62 -17.30 -9.57 -17.61
N GLN A 63 -16.67 -10.55 -18.27
CA GLN A 63 -15.20 -10.62 -18.34
C GLN A 63 -14.59 -9.42 -19.06
N LYS A 64 -15.21 -8.98 -20.17
CA LYS A 64 -14.80 -7.80 -20.91
C LYS A 64 -14.93 -6.53 -20.07
N ALA A 65 -16.02 -6.38 -19.32
CA ALA A 65 -16.21 -5.27 -18.39
C ALA A 65 -15.14 -5.26 -17.29
N LYS A 66 -14.80 -6.45 -16.74
CA LYS A 66 -13.73 -6.59 -15.76
C LYS A 66 -12.36 -6.22 -16.31
N ALA A 67 -12.02 -6.67 -17.52
CA ALA A 67 -10.75 -6.33 -18.17
C ALA A 67 -10.63 -4.82 -18.47
N LEU A 68 -11.73 -4.17 -18.87
CA LEU A 68 -11.78 -2.72 -19.06
C LEU A 68 -11.61 -1.96 -17.73
N LEU A 69 -12.21 -2.47 -16.65
CA LEU A 69 -12.06 -1.91 -15.31
C LEU A 69 -10.61 -2.06 -14.80
N ASP A 70 -9.99 -3.22 -14.98
CA ASP A 70 -8.59 -3.45 -14.61
C ASP A 70 -7.64 -2.52 -15.38
N GLY A 71 -7.87 -2.34 -16.69
CA GLY A 71 -7.13 -1.38 -17.50
C GLY A 71 -7.31 0.08 -17.03
N ALA A 72 -8.52 0.47 -16.66
CA ALA A 72 -8.82 1.79 -16.13
C ALA A 72 -8.21 2.01 -14.74
N LEU A 73 -8.19 0.99 -13.88
CA LEU A 73 -7.52 1.00 -12.58
C LEU A 73 -6.01 1.17 -12.75
N ILE A 74 -5.38 0.38 -13.63
CA ILE A 74 -3.95 0.52 -13.95
C ILE A 74 -3.64 1.93 -14.45
N ALA A 75 -4.47 2.50 -15.34
CA ALA A 75 -4.29 3.86 -15.84
C ALA A 75 -4.56 4.95 -14.79
N GLN A 76 -5.41 4.70 -13.79
CA GLN A 76 -5.56 5.58 -12.64
C GLN A 76 -4.33 5.52 -11.74
N TYR A 77 -3.87 4.31 -11.38
CA TYR A 77 -2.66 4.14 -10.59
C TYR A 77 -1.43 4.74 -11.27
N SER A 78 -1.29 4.61 -12.60
CA SER A 78 -0.17 5.21 -13.33
C SER A 78 -0.20 6.74 -13.26
N ARG A 79 -1.37 7.36 -13.42
CA ARG A 79 -1.55 8.82 -13.27
C ARG A 79 -1.28 9.28 -11.84
N GLU A 80 -1.67 8.49 -10.85
CA GLU A 80 -1.38 8.78 -9.44
C GLU A 80 0.13 8.73 -9.19
N ILE A 81 0.83 7.69 -9.69
CA ILE A 81 2.30 7.56 -9.61
C ILE A 81 2.99 8.73 -10.34
N GLU A 82 2.52 9.11 -11.53
CA GLU A 82 3.05 10.26 -12.27
C GLU A 82 2.85 11.56 -11.51
N ARG A 83 1.67 11.77 -10.91
CA ARG A 83 1.37 12.93 -10.07
C ARG A 83 2.26 12.97 -8.84
N LEU A 84 2.41 11.86 -8.12
CA LEU A 84 3.28 11.75 -6.94
C LEU A 84 4.75 12.00 -7.33
N ASN A 85 5.22 11.44 -8.45
CA ASN A 85 6.56 11.71 -8.95
C ASN A 85 6.74 13.16 -9.35
N ALA A 86 5.77 13.78 -10.02
CA ALA A 86 5.80 15.19 -10.39
C ALA A 86 5.79 16.11 -9.16
N GLU A 87 5.04 15.75 -8.12
CA GLU A 87 5.06 16.43 -6.82
C GLU A 87 6.44 16.31 -6.16
N VAL A 88 7.05 15.13 -6.16
CA VAL A 88 8.42 14.90 -5.69
C VAL A 88 9.43 15.70 -6.51
N THR A 89 9.32 15.75 -7.84
CA THR A 89 10.19 16.57 -8.71
C THR A 89 9.99 18.05 -8.46
N ARG A 90 8.76 18.53 -8.22
CA ARG A 90 8.47 19.94 -7.91
C ARG A 90 9.06 20.34 -6.55
N LEU A 91 8.87 19.51 -5.53
CA LEU A 91 9.43 19.70 -4.19
C LEU A 91 10.97 19.65 -4.21
N ASN A 92 11.56 18.81 -5.04
CA ASN A 92 13.01 18.77 -5.25
C ASN A 92 13.50 19.90 -6.18
N GLY A 93 12.70 20.40 -7.11
CA GLY A 93 13.05 21.46 -8.07
C GLY A 93 13.22 22.82 -7.40
N GLU A 94 12.47 23.10 -6.33
CA GLU A 94 12.73 24.23 -5.45
C GLU A 94 14.06 24.10 -4.68
N LEU A 95 14.61 22.88 -4.56
CA LEU A 95 15.94 22.64 -3.99
C LEU A 95 17.06 22.79 -5.05
N THR A 96 16.78 22.56 -6.34
CA THR A 96 17.76 22.71 -7.45
C THR A 96 18.17 24.15 -7.68
N PHE A 97 17.27 25.13 -7.52
CA PHE A 97 17.64 26.55 -7.58
C PHE A 97 18.61 26.95 -6.46
N TYR A 98 18.53 26.30 -5.30
CA TYR A 98 19.49 26.50 -4.20
C TYR A 98 20.79 25.69 -4.36
N GLU A 99 20.84 24.67 -5.23
CA GLU A 99 22.09 23.98 -5.60
C GLU A 99 22.81 24.67 -6.77
N GLU A 100 22.08 25.29 -7.71
CA GLU A 100 22.69 25.94 -8.88
C GLU A 100 23.38 27.27 -8.56
N MET A 101 23.11 27.83 -7.37
CA MET A 101 23.91 28.92 -6.77
C MET A 101 24.96 28.44 -5.76
N VAL A 102 25.07 27.13 -5.50
CA VAL A 102 26.07 26.59 -4.56
C VAL A 102 27.08 25.76 -5.33
N PRO A 103 28.35 26.21 -5.45
CA PRO A 103 29.38 25.43 -6.12
C PRO A 103 29.45 24.03 -5.52
N ALA A 104 29.72 23.01 -6.36
CA ALA A 104 29.93 21.64 -5.92
C ALA A 104 30.75 21.65 -4.64
N GLY A 105 30.10 21.24 -3.54
CA GLY A 105 30.69 21.38 -2.22
C GLY A 105 32.09 20.75 -2.20
N PRO A 106 33.01 21.29 -1.39
CA PRO A 106 34.37 20.77 -1.32
C PRO A 106 34.36 19.25 -1.08
N ALA A 107 35.31 18.53 -1.66
CA ALA A 107 35.41 17.07 -1.55
C ALA A 107 35.15 16.58 -0.11
N GLY A 108 34.15 15.70 0.07
CA GLY A 108 33.66 15.28 1.38
C GLY A 108 32.44 16.04 1.90
N ALA A 109 31.70 16.74 1.04
CA ALA A 109 30.43 17.38 1.38
C ALA A 109 29.40 16.33 1.85
N VAL A 110 28.72 16.63 2.96
CA VAL A 110 27.63 15.80 3.50
C VAL A 110 26.30 16.38 3.07
N SER A 111 25.43 15.54 2.52
CA SER A 111 24.08 15.89 2.09
C SER A 111 23.03 15.13 2.92
N LEU A 112 21.95 15.82 3.27
CA LEU A 112 20.76 15.22 3.88
C LEU A 112 19.82 14.75 2.78
N ARG A 113 19.59 13.44 2.67
CA ARG A 113 18.67 12.87 1.69
C ARG A 113 17.24 12.78 2.18
N ALA A 114 17.08 12.48 3.46
CA ALA A 114 15.78 12.41 4.11
C ALA A 114 15.93 12.83 5.57
N PHE A 115 14.93 13.55 6.08
CA PHE A 115 14.77 13.82 7.49
C PHE A 115 13.28 13.94 7.80
N GLU A 116 12.83 13.04 8.65
CA GLU A 116 11.47 12.98 9.19
C GLU A 116 11.58 13.04 10.71
N ALA A 117 10.68 13.79 11.33
CA ALA A 117 10.50 13.79 12.77
C ALA A 117 9.01 13.84 13.08
N GLN A 118 8.57 13.01 14.01
CA GLN A 118 7.18 12.96 14.45
C GLN A 118 7.12 12.93 15.98
N GLN A 119 6.32 13.82 16.55
CA GLN A 119 6.10 13.84 17.99
C GLN A 119 5.17 12.70 18.41
N GLU A 120 5.64 11.87 19.34
CA GLU A 120 4.90 10.78 19.97
C GLU A 120 4.89 10.97 21.49
N GLY A 121 3.89 11.71 21.99
CA GLY A 121 3.76 12.01 23.41
C GLY A 121 4.96 12.81 23.95
N ARG A 122 5.78 12.17 24.79
CA ARG A 122 6.99 12.78 25.39
C ARG A 122 8.27 12.56 24.57
N TYR A 123 8.14 11.96 23.39
CA TYR A 123 9.26 11.63 22.53
C TYR A 123 9.09 12.21 21.14
N ILE A 124 10.20 12.36 20.42
CA ILE A 124 10.20 12.62 18.99
C ILE A 124 10.87 11.45 18.30
N ASN A 125 10.12 10.72 17.48
CA ASN A 125 10.66 9.69 16.61
C ASN A 125 11.30 10.38 15.40
N PHE A 126 12.59 10.15 15.18
CA PHE A 126 13.29 10.71 14.02
C PHE A 126 13.78 9.61 13.10
N LYS A 127 13.79 9.90 11.80
CA LYS A 127 14.44 9.11 10.75
C LYS A 127 15.25 10.04 9.87
N LEU A 128 16.51 9.70 9.62
CA LEU A 128 17.37 10.48 8.74
C LEU A 128 18.21 9.59 7.84
N MET A 129 18.50 10.11 6.65
CA MET A 129 19.40 9.50 5.68
C MET A 129 20.43 10.51 5.22
N LEU A 130 21.70 10.19 5.44
CA LEU A 130 22.84 11.03 5.08
C LEU A 130 23.63 10.38 3.94
N SER A 131 24.24 11.20 3.09
CA SER A 131 25.26 10.75 2.15
C SER A 131 26.45 11.68 2.11
N VAL A 132 27.61 11.13 1.76
CA VAL A 132 28.84 11.89 1.54
C VAL A 132 29.25 11.79 0.07
N SER A 133 29.67 12.92 -0.49
CA SER A 133 30.06 13.07 -1.90
C SER A 133 31.50 13.54 -2.02
N GLY A 134 32.24 13.08 -3.02
CA GLY A 134 33.57 13.63 -3.37
C GLY A 134 34.75 13.18 -2.50
N ARG A 135 34.54 12.60 -1.31
CA ARG A 135 35.53 11.69 -0.71
C ARG A 135 35.38 10.37 -1.46
N GLY A 136 36.40 9.94 -2.20
CA GLY A 136 36.44 8.57 -2.70
C GLY A 136 36.28 7.57 -1.53
N ILE A 137 36.17 6.28 -1.82
CA ILE A 137 35.97 5.19 -0.84
C ILE A 137 37.07 5.12 0.26
N GLN A 138 38.06 6.03 0.25
CA GLN A 138 39.29 5.95 1.03
C GLN A 138 39.13 6.36 2.50
N GLU A 139 38.21 7.26 2.87
CA GLU A 139 38.02 7.65 4.29
C GLU A 139 36.53 7.81 4.66
N PRO A 140 36.05 7.10 5.72
CA PRO A 140 34.69 7.27 6.20
C PRO A 140 34.49 8.67 6.81
N PHE A 141 33.32 9.25 6.59
CA PHE A 141 32.88 10.42 7.34
C PHE A 141 32.71 10.04 8.81
N SER A 142 33.37 10.80 9.69
CA SER A 142 33.26 10.65 11.14
C SER A 142 32.73 11.94 11.75
N GLY A 143 31.58 11.87 12.40
CA GLY A 143 30.91 13.04 12.93
C GLY A 143 29.86 12.71 13.97
N ARG A 144 29.06 13.71 14.32
CA ARG A 144 27.96 13.55 15.27
C ARG A 144 26.72 14.31 14.84
N LEU A 145 25.58 13.79 15.27
CA LEU A 145 24.30 14.46 15.22
C LEU A 145 24.09 15.28 16.49
N GLN A 146 23.50 16.45 16.30
CA GLN A 146 22.98 17.28 17.37
C GLN A 146 21.57 17.71 17.01
N PHE A 147 20.65 17.57 17.96
CA PHE A 147 19.25 17.93 17.79
C PHE A 147 18.93 19.10 18.72
N THR A 148 18.30 20.13 18.18
CA THR A 148 17.78 21.26 18.96
C THR A 148 16.33 21.49 18.55
N ALA A 149 15.44 21.70 19.50
CA ALA A 149 14.07 22.06 19.23
C ALA A 149 13.77 23.47 19.70
N VAL A 150 12.95 24.18 18.94
CA VAL A 150 12.36 25.46 19.32
C VAL A 150 10.91 25.20 19.67
N GLY A 151 10.47 25.72 20.81
CA GLY A 151 9.13 25.47 21.30
C GLY A 151 8.77 26.42 22.42
N GLU A 152 7.65 26.15 23.07
CA GLU A 152 7.16 26.93 24.19
C GLU A 152 7.41 26.19 25.51
N LYS A 153 7.93 26.92 26.50
CA LYS A 153 8.03 26.46 27.88
C LYS A 153 7.51 27.56 28.79
N ASP A 154 6.54 27.24 29.64
CA ASP A 154 5.95 28.19 30.59
C ASP A 154 5.48 29.51 29.93
N GLY A 155 4.94 29.45 28.71
CA GLY A 155 4.48 30.64 27.97
C GLY A 155 5.56 31.37 27.17
N GLN A 156 6.82 30.92 27.21
CA GLN A 156 7.96 31.58 26.53
C GLN A 156 8.59 30.69 25.46
N LYS A 157 8.93 31.28 24.32
CA LYS A 157 9.69 30.57 23.27
C LYS A 157 11.12 30.32 23.73
N GLN A 158 11.52 29.05 23.79
CA GLN A 158 12.87 28.63 24.18
C GLN A 158 13.41 27.59 23.19
N THR A 159 14.71 27.65 22.94
CA THR A 159 15.44 26.60 22.22
C THR A 159 16.07 25.64 23.22
N VAL A 160 15.84 24.34 23.07
CA VAL A 160 16.39 23.30 23.95
C VAL A 160 17.12 22.24 23.13
N GLU A 161 18.26 21.77 23.64
CA GLU A 161 18.97 20.62 23.05
C GLU A 161 18.24 19.32 23.42
N LEU A 162 17.97 18.50 22.41
CA LEU A 162 17.30 17.21 22.58
C LEU A 162 18.34 16.09 22.64
N TYR A 163 18.10 15.13 23.54
CA TYR A 163 18.95 13.97 23.71
C TYR A 163 18.17 12.70 23.39
N PRO A 164 18.82 11.70 22.81
CA PRO A 164 18.19 10.42 22.56
C PRO A 164 17.81 9.74 23.88
N GLU A 165 16.73 8.99 23.84
CA GLU A 165 16.40 8.06 24.91
C GLU A 165 17.47 6.98 24.95
N VAL A 166 18.28 6.97 26.01
CA VAL A 166 19.24 5.89 26.25
C VAL A 166 18.46 4.70 26.77
N LEU A 167 17.98 3.86 25.85
CA LEU A 167 17.66 2.49 26.21
C LEU A 167 19.00 1.82 26.56
N PRO A 168 19.14 1.19 27.74
CA PRO A 168 20.35 0.45 28.07
C PRO A 168 20.58 -0.59 26.97
N VAL A 169 21.70 -0.46 26.26
CA VAL A 169 22.21 -1.51 25.39
C VAL A 169 22.56 -2.64 26.34
N VAL A 170 21.66 -3.62 26.48
CA VAL A 170 22.02 -4.92 27.03
C VAL A 170 22.85 -5.58 25.95
N ASP A 171 24.15 -5.32 25.96
CA ASP A 171 25.10 -6.14 25.23
C ASP A 171 24.88 -7.57 25.72
N SER A 172 24.25 -8.36 24.87
CA SER A 172 24.05 -9.79 25.08
C SER A 172 25.34 -10.51 24.73
N THR A 173 26.43 -10.14 25.41
CA THR A 173 27.69 -10.86 25.40
C THR A 173 28.28 -10.77 26.80
N GLU A 174 28.34 -11.95 27.40
CA GLU A 174 29.06 -12.30 28.62
C GLU A 174 28.35 -12.03 29.94
N GLY A 175 28.03 -13.15 30.60
CA GLY A 175 27.50 -13.18 31.94
C GLY A 175 28.45 -12.49 32.92
N GLY A 176 28.01 -11.35 33.41
CA GLY A 176 28.65 -10.62 34.48
C GLY A 176 27.57 -9.94 35.30
N SER A 177 27.14 -10.62 36.37
CA SER A 177 26.19 -10.16 37.39
C SER A 177 26.29 -8.65 37.68
N LEU A 178 25.26 -7.89 37.29
CA LEU A 178 25.03 -6.52 37.76
C LEU A 178 24.37 -6.46 39.16
N ILE A 179 24.20 -7.61 39.83
CA ILE A 179 23.59 -7.66 41.17
C ILE A 179 24.63 -7.39 42.27
N THR A 180 25.93 -7.34 41.95
CA THR A 180 26.98 -7.18 42.98
C THR A 180 27.35 -5.72 43.30
N SER A 181 26.71 -4.72 42.68
CA SER A 181 26.99 -3.31 42.97
C SER A 181 26.02 -2.65 43.96
N ILE A 182 24.96 -3.34 44.40
CA ILE A 182 23.96 -2.81 45.35
C ILE A 182 24.28 -3.05 46.83
N SER A 183 25.43 -3.64 47.16
CA SER A 183 25.79 -3.91 48.55
C SER A 183 27.23 -3.53 48.89
N GLN A 184 27.60 -2.28 48.66
CA GLN A 184 28.56 -1.58 49.55
C GLN A 184 28.64 -0.09 49.27
N GLY A 185 28.49 0.71 50.33
CA GLY A 185 28.84 2.12 50.35
C GLY A 185 27.63 3.06 50.31
N GLY A 186 27.10 3.38 51.47
CA GLY A 186 26.19 4.51 51.64
C GLY A 186 26.85 5.85 51.28
N GLY A 187 26.00 6.84 51.02
CA GLY A 187 26.38 8.24 50.86
C GLY A 187 27.00 8.57 49.50
N ASP A 188 26.16 8.79 48.49
CA ASP A 188 25.99 10.11 47.87
C ASP A 188 24.99 9.98 46.73
N GLY A 189 24.12 10.99 46.57
CA GLY A 189 23.22 11.08 45.44
C GLY A 189 24.03 11.23 44.15
N ARG A 190 24.44 10.10 43.54
CA ARG A 190 24.99 10.08 42.19
C ARG A 190 23.87 10.45 41.24
N GLY A 191 23.73 11.75 41.01
CA GLY A 191 23.03 12.29 39.87
C GLY A 191 23.47 11.49 38.65
N ILE A 192 22.48 11.03 37.88
CA ILE A 192 22.71 10.45 36.57
C ILE A 192 23.63 11.43 35.85
N ASP A 193 24.86 11.01 35.58
CA ASP A 193 25.87 11.88 35.01
C ASP A 193 25.46 12.15 33.55
N LEU A 194 24.66 13.20 33.35
CA LEU A 194 24.14 13.67 32.05
C LEU A 194 25.28 13.98 31.05
N LYS A 195 26.53 14.02 31.52
CA LYS A 195 27.73 14.09 30.69
C LYS A 195 28.06 12.78 29.98
N ALA A 196 27.73 11.62 30.56
CA ALA A 196 27.88 10.31 29.92
C ALA A 196 26.78 10.04 28.88
N ALA A 197 25.61 10.69 29.01
CA ALA A 197 24.58 10.73 27.97
C ALA A 197 25.02 11.50 26.70
N ARG A 198 26.21 12.14 26.69
CA ARG A 198 26.75 12.87 25.52
C ARG A 198 27.24 11.98 24.38
N MET A 199 27.27 10.66 24.56
CA MET A 199 27.75 9.72 23.55
C MET A 199 26.81 8.52 23.45
N SER A 200 25.52 8.79 23.23
CA SER A 200 24.66 7.72 22.73
C SER A 200 25.17 7.32 21.35
N PRO A 201 25.48 6.04 21.10
CA PRO A 201 26.00 5.58 19.81
C PRO A 201 25.12 6.04 18.64
N ILE A 202 23.81 6.17 18.89
CA ILE A 202 22.77 6.65 17.95
C ILE A 202 23.08 8.03 17.32
N LEU A 203 23.81 8.89 18.02
CA LEU A 203 24.21 10.21 17.54
C LEU A 203 25.54 10.21 16.79
N GLU A 204 26.37 9.17 16.97
CA GLU A 204 27.64 9.06 16.26
C GLU A 204 27.40 8.63 14.81
N LEU A 205 28.16 9.23 13.90
CA LEU A 205 28.12 8.98 12.47
C LEU A 205 29.47 8.43 12.04
N ASN A 206 29.44 7.27 11.38
CA ASN A 206 30.61 6.67 10.77
C ASN A 206 30.17 5.96 9.48
N PHE A 207 30.46 6.55 8.31
CA PHE A 207 30.00 5.98 7.04
C PHE A 207 30.83 6.44 5.84
N SER A 208 30.99 5.55 4.86
CA SER A 208 31.75 5.83 3.63
C SER A 208 30.90 6.34 2.47
N ARG A 209 29.58 6.10 2.48
CA ARG A 209 28.70 6.48 1.37
C ARG A 209 27.34 6.99 1.84
N ILE A 210 26.56 6.12 2.48
CA ILE A 210 25.20 6.42 2.96
C ILE A 210 25.05 5.84 4.36
N GLN A 211 24.42 6.59 5.25
CA GLN A 211 24.00 6.09 6.56
C GLN A 211 22.55 6.49 6.84
N ARG A 212 21.79 5.55 7.39
CA ARG A 212 20.48 5.80 7.97
C ARG A 212 20.60 5.81 9.49
N ARG A 213 19.92 6.75 10.15
CA ARG A 213 19.76 6.76 11.61
C ARG A 213 18.30 6.95 11.93
N GLU A 214 17.86 6.28 12.97
CA GLU A 214 16.54 6.42 13.53
C GLU A 214 16.65 6.32 15.05
N GLY A 215 15.70 6.90 15.77
CA GLY A 215 15.69 6.86 17.23
C GLY A 215 14.60 7.72 17.85
N LEU A 216 14.56 7.69 19.17
CA LEU A 216 13.65 8.50 19.98
C LEU A 216 14.44 9.59 20.69
N LEU A 217 13.98 10.83 20.61
CA LEU A 217 14.50 11.97 21.37
C LEU A 217 13.56 12.27 22.53
N VAL A 218 14.11 12.51 23.72
CA VAL A 218 13.34 12.86 24.92
C VAL A 218 12.99 14.34 24.90
N ILE A 219 11.72 14.67 25.05
CA ILE A 219 11.24 16.03 25.24
C ILE A 219 11.34 16.39 26.74
N PRO A 220 12.01 17.50 27.10
CA PRO A 220 12.06 17.98 28.49
C PRO A 220 10.67 18.27 29.06
N PHE A 221 10.49 18.08 30.37
CA PHE A 221 9.22 18.34 31.03
C PHE A 221 8.79 19.81 30.88
N GLY A 222 7.50 20.02 30.55
CA GLY A 222 6.90 21.34 30.36
C GLY A 222 7.30 22.06 29.06
N PHE A 223 8.01 21.38 28.15
CA PHE A 223 8.38 21.93 26.84
C PHE A 223 7.48 21.36 25.74
N THR A 224 6.86 22.22 24.95
CA THR A 224 6.09 21.86 23.77
C THR A 224 6.88 22.26 22.52
N PRO A 225 7.55 21.31 21.84
CA PRO A 225 8.35 21.61 20.67
C PRO A 225 7.44 21.97 19.48
N GLN A 226 7.85 22.96 18.70
CA GLN A 226 7.15 23.41 17.48
C GLN A 226 8.00 23.12 16.24
N GLU A 227 9.31 23.30 16.37
CA GLU A 227 10.29 23.04 15.31
C GLU A 227 11.42 22.17 15.86
N ILE A 228 11.99 21.33 15.00
CA ILE A 228 13.19 20.57 15.27
C ILE A 228 14.26 20.86 14.22
N THR A 229 15.46 21.17 14.69
CA THR A 229 16.67 21.34 13.89
C THR A 229 17.63 20.19 14.14
N VAL A 230 18.04 19.52 13.06
CA VAL A 230 19.16 18.56 13.06
C VAL A 230 20.41 19.23 12.51
N LYS A 231 21.52 19.05 13.21
CA LYS A 231 22.86 19.49 12.79
C LYS A 231 23.79 18.30 12.69
N VAL A 232 24.53 18.22 11.58
CA VAL A 232 25.63 17.28 11.42
C VAL A 232 26.94 18.03 11.63
N LEU A 233 27.72 17.57 12.60
CA LEU A 233 29.00 18.16 12.97
C LEU A 233 30.14 17.21 12.62
N GLU A 234 31.21 17.73 12.04
CA GLU A 234 32.51 17.06 11.89
C GLU A 234 33.51 17.79 12.79
N GLY A 235 33.90 17.14 13.89
CA GLY A 235 34.64 17.80 14.97
C GLY A 235 33.83 18.94 15.61
N LYS A 236 34.27 20.18 15.38
CA LYS A 236 33.60 21.42 15.85
C LYS A 236 32.86 22.18 14.75
N SER A 237 32.96 21.73 13.50
CA SER A 237 32.39 22.43 12.36
C SER A 237 31.03 21.87 12.01
N VAL A 238 30.03 22.73 11.86
CA VAL A 238 28.71 22.34 11.32
C VAL A 238 28.87 22.15 9.82
N LYS A 239 28.57 20.95 9.34
CA LYS A 239 28.63 20.60 7.92
C LYS A 239 27.27 20.72 7.23
N LEU A 240 26.21 20.53 8.00
CA LEU A 240 24.84 20.51 7.52
C LEU A 240 23.90 20.89 8.67
N SER A 241 22.87 21.65 8.37
CA SER A 241 21.79 21.98 9.30
C SER A 241 20.46 21.97 8.55
N LYS A 242 19.43 21.35 9.13
CA LYS A 242 18.06 21.35 8.57
C LYS A 242 17.06 21.53 9.69
N THR A 243 16.06 22.37 9.47
CA THR A 243 14.92 22.57 10.37
C THR A 243 13.64 22.08 9.69
N ILE A 244 12.75 21.46 10.47
CA ILE A 244 11.39 21.08 10.08
C ILE A 244 10.42 21.39 11.23
N GLU A 245 9.15 21.60 10.89
CA GLU A 245 8.05 21.72 11.85
C GLU A 245 7.59 20.32 12.31
N LEU A 246 7.06 20.23 13.54
CA LEU A 246 6.61 18.98 14.18
C LEU A 246 5.09 18.82 14.18
#